data_AF-A0A4Q6BQ18-F1
#
_entry.id   AF-A0A4Q6BQ18-F1
#
_cell.length_a   1.000
_cell.length_b   1.000
_cell.length_c   1.000
_cell.angle_alpha   90.00
_cell.angle_beta   90.00
_cell.angle_gamma   90.00
#
_symmetry.space_group_name_H-M   'P 1'
#
loop_
_entity.id
_entity.type
_entity.pdbx_description
1 polymer ?
#
loop_
_entity_poly.entity_id
_entity_poly.type
_entity_poly.pdbx_seq_one_letter_code
_entity_poly.pdbx_strand_id
1 'polypeptide(L)'
;TALEAVIHIQSSKGEREVAISDFFLLPGDTPEKETVLEPGELITAVTLKPLPKGTRSHYLKLRDRASYEFAISSAAIVATMNGGKIERIRIAMGGVGTKPWRSLEAEKMLEGTQASEEKFKEAAAVFLRGAKPASENGFKLETAERCLVYALKQATKA
;
A
#
# COMPACT_ATOMS: atom_id res chain seq x y z
N THR A 1 6.06 -2.04 -0.90
CA THR A 1 4.66 -2.48 -0.72
C THR A 1 3.87 -2.01 -1.94
N ALA A 2 2.70 -2.58 -2.26
CA ALA A 2 2.04 -2.56 -3.58
C ALA A 2 2.86 -3.13 -4.76
N LEU A 3 4.07 -2.62 -5.02
CA LEU A 3 4.99 -3.13 -6.06
C LEU A 3 5.88 -4.31 -5.60
N GLU A 4 5.66 -4.82 -4.38
CA GLU A 4 6.36 -6.01 -3.87
C GLU A 4 7.89 -5.94 -4.01
N ALA A 5 8.43 -4.75 -3.76
CA ALA A 5 9.85 -4.45 -3.84
C ALA A 5 10.72 -5.32 -2.90
N VAL A 6 11.97 -5.52 -3.30
CA VAL A 6 13.03 -6.10 -2.48
C VAL A 6 14.04 -5.02 -2.15
N ILE A 7 14.42 -4.92 -0.87
CA ILE A 7 15.42 -4.00 -0.35
C ILE A 7 16.74 -4.75 -0.20
N HIS A 8 17.79 -4.23 -0.82
CA HIS A 8 19.14 -4.77 -0.73
C HIS A 8 19.90 -4.02 0.35
N ILE A 9 20.48 -4.78 1.27
CA ILE A 9 21.16 -4.27 2.45
C ILE A 9 22.57 -4.84 2.47
N GLN A 10 23.57 -3.98 2.68
CA GLN A 10 24.97 -4.35 2.79
C GLN A 10 25.53 -3.93 4.15
N SER A 11 26.46 -4.72 4.68
CA SER A 11 27.26 -4.40 5.86
C SER A 11 28.70 -4.89 5.68
N SER A 12 29.55 -4.64 6.69
CA SER A 12 30.89 -5.24 6.74
C SER A 12 30.89 -6.78 6.82
N LYS A 13 29.76 -7.39 7.15
CA LYS A 13 29.60 -8.85 7.30
C LYS A 13 29.02 -9.54 6.06
N GLY A 14 28.59 -8.78 5.05
CA GLY A 14 27.98 -9.30 3.82
C GLY A 14 26.70 -8.57 3.41
N GLU A 15 25.96 -9.19 2.49
CA GLU A 15 24.75 -8.65 1.87
C GLU A 15 23.53 -9.50 2.20
N ARG A 16 22.36 -8.87 2.29
CA ARG A 16 21.06 -9.54 2.42
C ARG A 16 19.95 -8.80 1.70
N GLU A 17 18.94 -9.57 1.31
CA GLU A 17 17.71 -9.06 0.72
C GLU A 17 16.55 -9.14 1.72
N VAL A 18 15.72 -8.10 1.76
CA VAL A 18 14.53 -8.03 2.61
C VAL A 18 13.33 -7.63 1.76
N ALA A 19 12.24 -8.38 1.85
CA ALA A 19 10.98 -7.97 1.25
C ALA A 19 10.48 -6.68 1.91
N ILE A 20 10.05 -5.71 1.12
CA ILE A 20 9.55 -4.42 1.63
C ILE A 20 8.33 -4.53 2.57
N SER A 21 7.60 -5.65 2.53
CA SER A 21 6.53 -5.96 3.50
C SER A 21 7.04 -6.15 4.92
N ASP A 22 8.29 -6.61 5.01
CA ASP A 22 8.95 -7.03 6.24
C ASP A 22 9.98 -5.97 6.69
N PHE A 23 10.30 -5.02 5.81
CA PHE A 23 11.30 -3.98 6.07
C PHE A 23 10.87 -2.99 7.17
N PHE A 24 9.63 -2.51 7.13
CA PHE A 24 9.10 -1.58 8.14
C PHE A 24 8.49 -2.34 9.32
N LEU A 25 8.84 -1.94 10.53
CA LEU A 25 8.35 -2.51 11.77
C LEU A 25 7.09 -1.79 12.27
N LEU A 26 6.27 -2.49 13.06
CA LEU A 26 5.28 -1.81 13.90
C LEU A 26 5.99 -1.27 15.13
N PRO A 27 5.55 -0.14 15.70
CA PRO A 27 6.25 0.50 16.82
C PRO A 27 6.32 -0.42 18.05
N GLY A 28 5.24 -1.11 18.40
CA GLY A 28 5.21 -2.00 19.58
C GLY A 28 5.74 -1.30 20.83
N ASP A 29 6.59 -2.00 21.58
CA ASP A 29 7.30 -1.46 22.75
C ASP A 29 8.65 -0.80 22.40
N THR A 30 9.04 -0.79 21.12
CA THR A 30 10.32 -0.23 20.63
C THR A 30 10.08 0.74 19.46
N PRO A 31 9.36 1.86 19.67
CA PRO A 31 8.98 2.79 18.60
C PRO A 31 10.18 3.46 17.91
N GLU A 32 11.35 3.49 18.55
CA GLU A 32 12.61 3.96 17.97
C GLU A 32 13.17 3.03 16.88
N LYS A 33 12.67 1.80 16.78
CA LYS A 33 13.02 0.83 15.74
C LYS A 33 11.97 0.81 14.63
N GLU A 34 12.14 1.67 13.64
CA GLU A 34 11.20 1.82 12.53
C GLU A 34 11.38 0.77 11.42
N THR A 35 12.58 0.21 11.29
CA THR A 35 12.96 -0.73 10.22
C THR A 35 13.76 -1.91 10.78
N VAL A 36 13.93 -2.96 9.97
CA VAL A 36 14.77 -4.13 10.31
C VAL A 36 16.28 -3.89 10.15
N LEU A 37 16.71 -2.65 9.89
CA LEU A 37 18.14 -2.33 9.76
C LEU A 37 18.84 -2.42 11.11
N GLU A 38 20.00 -3.08 11.11
CA GLU A 38 20.91 -3.12 12.24
C GLU A 38 22.03 -2.08 12.10
N PRO A 39 22.66 -1.64 13.20
CA PRO A 39 23.79 -0.72 13.14
C PRO A 39 24.91 -1.23 12.22
N GLY A 40 25.37 -0.37 11.31
CA GLY A 40 26.39 -0.71 10.31
C GLY A 40 25.84 -1.34 9.04
N GLU A 41 24.52 -1.49 8.90
CA GLU A 41 23.86 -1.83 7.65
C GLU A 41 23.50 -0.58 6.82
N LEU A 42 23.58 -0.72 5.50
CA LEU A 42 23.24 0.32 4.54
C LEU A 42 22.34 -0.25 3.45
N ILE A 43 21.25 0.45 3.12
CA ILE A 43 20.45 0.15 1.93
C ILE A 43 21.24 0.56 0.69
N THR A 44 21.53 -0.39 -0.20
CA THR A 44 22.33 -0.15 -1.40
C THR A 44 21.50 -0.15 -2.68
N ALA A 45 20.38 -0.88 -2.69
CA ALA A 45 19.49 -0.91 -3.84
C ALA A 45 18.04 -1.25 -3.47
N VAL A 46 17.13 -0.96 -4.39
CA VAL A 46 15.74 -1.43 -4.37
C VAL A 46 15.44 -2.08 -5.71
N THR A 47 14.99 -3.33 -5.69
CA THR A 47 14.56 -4.03 -6.91
C THR A 47 13.05 -4.08 -7.00
N LEU A 48 12.54 -3.65 -8.15
CA LEU A 48 11.16 -3.85 -8.56
C LEU A 48 11.13 -4.91 -9.66
N LYS A 49 10.39 -5.99 -9.43
CA LYS A 49 10.22 -7.01 -10.48
C LYS A 49 9.39 -6.41 -11.62
N PRO A 50 9.70 -6.71 -12.89
CA PRO A 50 8.85 -6.32 -14.02
C PRO A 50 7.41 -6.76 -13.76
N LEU A 51 6.47 -5.84 -13.99
CA LEU A 51 5.06 -6.13 -13.83
C LEU A 51 4.56 -6.97 -15.02
N PRO A 52 3.56 -7.84 -14.82
CA PRO A 52 2.90 -8.54 -15.91
C PRO A 52 2.45 -7.59 -17.03
N LYS A 53 2.40 -8.08 -18.27
CA LYS A 53 1.90 -7.28 -19.39
C LYS A 53 0.44 -6.91 -19.13
N GLY A 54 0.09 -5.65 -19.39
CA GLY A 54 -1.26 -5.15 -19.13
C GLY A 54 -1.53 -4.70 -17.70
N THR A 55 -0.53 -4.79 -16.80
CA THR A 55 -0.63 -4.17 -15.47
C THR A 55 -0.66 -2.64 -15.57
N ARG A 56 -1.56 -2.02 -14.81
CA ARG A 56 -1.65 -0.58 -14.57
C ARG A 56 -1.38 -0.29 -13.10
N SER A 57 -0.83 0.88 -12.81
CA SER A 57 -0.66 1.34 -11.43
C SER A 57 -1.18 2.77 -11.27
N HIS A 58 -1.78 3.05 -10.12
CA HIS A 58 -2.22 4.39 -9.76
C HIS A 58 -1.84 4.70 -8.31
N TYR A 59 -1.35 5.91 -8.07
CA TYR A 59 -1.10 6.43 -6.74
C TYR A 59 -1.89 7.71 -6.53
N LEU A 60 -2.86 7.67 -5.61
CA LEU A 60 -3.64 8.83 -5.20
C LEU A 60 -3.13 9.36 -3.87
N LYS A 61 -2.95 10.68 -3.77
CA LYS A 61 -2.52 11.36 -2.56
C LYS A 61 -3.47 12.51 -2.22
N LEU A 62 -4.27 12.34 -1.16
CA LEU A 62 -5.12 13.38 -0.60
C LEU A 62 -4.33 14.22 0.41
N ARG A 63 -4.49 15.55 0.34
CA ARG A 63 -3.72 16.56 1.08
C ARG A 63 -4.52 17.87 1.15
N ASP A 64 -4.21 18.72 2.11
CA ASP A 64 -4.91 20.00 2.34
C ASP A 64 -4.54 21.05 1.29
N ARG A 65 -3.27 21.09 0.87
CA ARG A 65 -2.77 21.98 -0.18
C ARG A 65 -2.30 21.23 -1.41
N ALA A 66 -2.45 21.86 -2.58
CA ALA A 66 -2.22 21.22 -3.87
C ALA A 66 -0.78 20.75 -4.12
N SER A 67 0.22 21.22 -3.36
CA SER A 67 1.62 20.76 -3.47
C SER A 67 2.38 20.94 -2.15
N TYR A 68 3.54 20.30 -2.05
CA TYR A 68 4.46 20.39 -0.92
C TYR A 68 3.85 20.04 0.44
N GLU A 69 3.16 18.90 0.52
CA GLU A 69 2.55 18.38 1.75
C GLU A 69 2.54 16.86 1.78
N PHE A 70 2.51 16.28 2.99
CA PHE A 70 2.31 14.86 3.22
C PHE A 70 0.87 14.41 2.92
N ALA A 71 0.66 13.10 2.87
CA ALA A 71 -0.67 12.56 2.60
C ALA A 71 -1.49 12.55 3.90
N ILE A 72 -2.70 13.09 3.86
CA ILE A 72 -3.72 12.76 4.87
C ILE A 72 -4.11 11.29 4.70
N SER A 73 -4.40 10.90 3.47
CA SER A 73 -4.67 9.53 3.05
C SER A 73 -4.11 9.35 1.65
N SER A 74 -3.49 8.21 1.39
CA SER A 74 -2.99 7.85 0.06
C SER A 74 -3.23 6.38 -0.22
N ALA A 75 -3.39 6.04 -1.49
CA ALA A 75 -3.61 4.67 -1.95
C ALA A 75 -2.74 4.38 -3.18
N ALA A 76 -1.96 3.31 -3.10
CA ALA A 76 -1.19 2.73 -4.18
C ALA A 76 -1.89 1.45 -4.66
N ILE A 77 -2.35 1.45 -5.90
CA ILE A 77 -3.00 0.31 -6.54
C ILE A 77 -2.14 -0.15 -7.71
N VAL A 78 -1.89 -1.46 -7.79
CA VAL A 78 -1.26 -2.11 -8.95
C VAL A 78 -2.19 -3.23 -9.40
N ALA A 79 -2.79 -3.10 -10.57
CA ALA A 79 -3.84 -4.00 -11.05
C ALA A 79 -3.51 -4.55 -12.44
N THR A 80 -3.66 -5.85 -12.61
CA THR A 80 -3.64 -6.52 -13.93
C THR A 80 -5.07 -6.85 -14.29
N MET A 81 -5.51 -6.38 -15.47
CA MET A 81 -6.87 -6.54 -15.94
C MET A 81 -6.90 -7.52 -17.11
N ASN A 82 -7.90 -8.40 -17.13
CA ASN A 82 -8.24 -9.23 -18.27
C ASN A 82 -9.67 -8.88 -18.71
N GLY A 83 -9.79 -7.98 -19.68
CA GLY A 83 -11.04 -7.31 -19.99
C GLY A 83 -11.54 -6.49 -18.79
N GLY A 84 -12.78 -6.72 -18.36
CA GLY A 84 -13.34 -6.07 -17.17
C GLY A 84 -13.05 -6.77 -15.84
N LYS A 85 -12.34 -7.91 -15.86
CA LYS A 85 -12.02 -8.69 -14.66
C LYS A 85 -10.65 -8.34 -14.11
N ILE A 86 -10.56 -8.31 -12.78
CA ILE A 86 -9.30 -8.09 -12.06
C ILE A 86 -8.58 -9.43 -11.95
N GLU A 87 -7.51 -9.62 -12.72
CA GLU A 87 -6.71 -10.85 -12.68
C GLU A 87 -5.79 -10.88 -11.46
N ARG A 88 -5.16 -9.75 -11.15
CA ARG A 88 -4.27 -9.57 -10.00
C ARG A 88 -4.39 -8.15 -9.48
N ILE A 89 -4.39 -7.96 -8.17
CA ILE A 89 -4.38 -6.61 -7.59
C ILE A 89 -3.52 -6.51 -6.34
N ARG A 90 -2.88 -5.36 -6.17
CA ARG A 90 -2.13 -5.00 -4.97
C ARG A 90 -2.66 -3.68 -4.43
N ILE A 91 -3.00 -3.66 -3.14
CA ILE A 91 -3.68 -2.55 -2.48
C ILE A 91 -2.89 -2.16 -1.25
N ALA A 92 -2.30 -0.96 -1.28
CA ALA A 92 -1.62 -0.40 -0.12
C ALA A 92 -2.06 1.03 0.15
N MET A 93 -2.13 1.40 1.43
CA MET A 93 -2.44 2.74 1.88
C MET A 93 -1.29 3.35 2.70
N GLY A 94 -1.14 4.67 2.58
CA GLY A 94 -0.20 5.49 3.35
C GLY A 94 -0.90 6.67 4.03
N GLY A 95 -0.31 7.22 5.09
CA GLY A 95 -0.88 8.33 5.88
C GLY A 95 -1.98 7.93 6.87
N VAL A 96 -2.34 6.64 6.91
CA VAL A 96 -3.47 6.10 7.69
C VAL A 96 -3.06 5.11 8.77
N GLY A 97 -1.76 4.82 8.91
CA GLY A 97 -1.22 3.86 9.88
C GLY A 97 0.25 4.12 10.17
N THR A 98 0.83 3.32 11.07
CA THR A 98 2.21 3.46 11.57
C THR A 98 3.28 2.98 10.58
N LYS A 99 2.89 2.16 9.60
CA LYS A 99 3.72 1.76 8.46
C LYS A 99 2.86 1.67 7.18
N PRO A 100 3.45 1.59 5.97
CA PRO A 100 2.68 1.34 4.76
C PRO A 100 1.80 0.09 4.91
N TRP A 101 0.49 0.26 4.82
CA TRP A 101 -0.47 -0.79 5.14
C TRP A 101 -0.94 -1.46 3.86
N ARG A 102 -0.68 -2.76 3.70
CA ARG A 102 -1.23 -3.60 2.62
C ARG A 102 -2.29 -4.54 3.17
N SER A 103 -3.38 -4.73 2.44
CA SER A 103 -4.42 -5.70 2.81
C SER A 103 -4.48 -6.84 1.80
N LEU A 104 -3.95 -8.00 2.18
CA LEU A 104 -4.07 -9.23 1.38
C LEU A 104 -5.52 -9.72 1.31
N GLU A 105 -6.33 -9.45 2.34
CA GLU A 105 -7.73 -9.84 2.39
C GLU A 105 -8.54 -9.06 1.34
N ALA A 106 -8.35 -7.74 1.26
CA ALA A 106 -9.02 -6.90 0.24
C ALA A 106 -8.53 -7.24 -1.18
N GLU A 107 -7.24 -7.56 -1.35
CA GLU A 107 -6.71 -8.04 -2.63
C GLU A 107 -7.41 -9.32 -3.08
N LYS A 108 -7.43 -10.34 -2.22
CA LYS A 108 -8.05 -11.65 -2.51
C LYS A 108 -9.55 -11.53 -2.83
N MET A 109 -10.26 -10.61 -2.18
CA MET A 109 -11.67 -10.37 -2.47
C MET A 109 -11.90 -9.88 -3.91
N LEU A 110 -11.01 -9.02 -4.42
CA LEU A 110 -11.18 -8.40 -5.73
C LEU A 110 -10.66 -9.27 -6.88
N GLU A 111 -9.64 -10.11 -6.65
CA GLU A 111 -9.10 -11.01 -7.67
C GLU A 111 -10.19 -11.97 -8.20
N GLY A 112 -10.32 -12.06 -9.52
CA GLY A 112 -11.33 -12.85 -10.23
C GLY A 112 -12.69 -12.16 -10.40
N THR A 113 -12.91 -11.00 -9.77
CA THR A 113 -14.18 -10.25 -9.84
C THR A 113 -14.20 -9.22 -10.97
N GLN A 114 -15.40 -8.79 -11.37
CA GLN A 114 -15.57 -7.68 -12.30
C GLN A 114 -15.31 -6.36 -11.56
N ALA A 115 -14.52 -5.47 -12.16
CA ALA A 115 -14.30 -4.13 -11.63
C ALA A 115 -15.62 -3.35 -11.55
N SER A 116 -16.07 -3.05 -10.32
CA SER A 116 -17.28 -2.27 -10.08
C SER A 116 -17.13 -1.42 -8.82
N GLU A 117 -17.86 -0.31 -8.76
CA GLU A 117 -17.87 0.56 -7.60
C GLU A 117 -18.34 -0.15 -6.32
N GLU A 118 -19.34 -1.02 -6.44
CA GLU A 118 -19.85 -1.83 -5.33
C GLU A 118 -18.73 -2.71 -4.74
N LYS A 119 -18.00 -3.44 -5.60
CA LYS A 119 -16.87 -4.28 -5.16
C LYS A 119 -15.74 -3.46 -4.55
N PHE A 120 -15.48 -2.26 -5.05
CA PHE A 120 -14.47 -1.38 -4.45
C PHE A 120 -14.87 -0.87 -3.07
N LYS A 121 -16.15 -0.58 -2.83
CA LYS A 121 -16.65 -0.20 -1.50
C LYS A 121 -16.57 -1.38 -0.53
N GLU A 122 -16.96 -2.58 -0.95
CA GLU A 122 -16.78 -3.81 -0.16
C GLU A 122 -15.30 -4.01 0.22
N ALA A 123 -14.40 -3.91 -0.76
CA ALA A 123 -12.96 -4.06 -0.53
C ALA A 123 -12.40 -2.99 0.41
N ALA A 124 -12.89 -1.75 0.34
CA ALA A 124 -12.49 -0.68 1.24
C ALA A 124 -12.97 -0.92 2.68
N ALA A 125 -14.20 -1.42 2.86
CA ALA A 125 -14.71 -1.83 4.17
C ALA A 125 -13.87 -2.98 4.78
N VAL A 126 -13.45 -3.94 3.96
CA VAL A 126 -12.54 -5.01 4.40
C VAL A 126 -11.15 -4.48 4.71
N PHE A 127 -10.61 -3.58 3.89
CA PHE A 127 -9.30 -2.96 4.12
C PHE A 127 -9.26 -2.23 5.48
N LEU A 128 -10.30 -1.46 5.79
CA LEU A 128 -10.38 -0.64 7.00
C LEU A 128 -10.91 -1.40 8.22
N ARG A 129 -11.19 -2.70 8.09
CA ARG A 129 -11.67 -3.51 9.22
C ARG A 129 -10.63 -3.51 10.33
N GLY A 130 -11.04 -3.11 11.52
CA GLY A 130 -10.16 -3.01 12.69
C GLY A 130 -9.34 -1.71 12.76
N ALA A 131 -9.54 -0.76 11.84
CA ALA A 131 -8.98 0.58 11.97
C ALA A 131 -9.52 1.24 13.25
N LYS A 132 -8.61 1.81 14.06
CA LYS A 132 -8.92 2.47 15.33
C LYS A 132 -8.48 3.93 15.25
N PRO A 133 -9.40 4.87 14.99
CA PRO A 133 -9.06 6.28 15.04
C PRO A 133 -8.74 6.70 16.48
N ALA A 134 -7.78 7.61 16.62
CA ALA A 134 -7.54 8.39 17.82
C ALA A 134 -8.51 9.60 17.88
N SER A 135 -8.48 10.33 18.99
CA SER A 135 -9.41 11.43 19.29
C SER A 135 -9.57 12.45 18.15
N GLU A 136 -8.48 12.83 17.49
CA GLU A 136 -8.49 13.92 16.49
C GLU A 136 -8.45 13.44 15.04
N ASN A 137 -8.45 12.12 14.78
CA ASN A 137 -8.24 11.60 13.42
C ASN A 137 -9.38 10.72 12.89
N GLY A 138 -10.58 10.80 13.50
CA GLY A 138 -11.77 10.07 13.03
C GLY A 138 -12.10 10.33 11.55
N PHE A 139 -11.84 11.54 11.06
CA PHE A 139 -12.01 11.91 9.64
C PHE A 139 -11.15 11.07 8.67
N LYS A 140 -10.08 10.41 9.16
CA LYS A 140 -9.23 9.55 8.33
C LYS A 140 -9.96 8.31 7.85
N LEU A 141 -10.96 7.79 8.55
CA LEU A 141 -11.72 6.61 8.11
C LEU A 141 -12.45 6.89 6.78
N GLU A 142 -13.24 7.96 6.75
CA GLU A 142 -14.01 8.35 5.56
C GLU A 142 -13.08 8.75 4.41
N THR A 143 -12.05 9.55 4.68
CA THR A 143 -11.09 9.96 3.64
C THR A 143 -10.29 8.78 3.11
N ALA A 144 -9.95 7.78 3.95
CA ALA A 144 -9.26 6.58 3.52
C ALA A 144 -10.15 5.72 2.60
N GLU A 145 -11.41 5.49 2.98
CA GLU A 145 -12.36 4.74 2.16
C GLU A 145 -12.52 5.37 0.78
N ARG A 146 -12.78 6.69 0.74
CA ARG A 146 -12.94 7.44 -0.52
C ARG A 146 -11.68 7.44 -1.36
N CYS A 147 -10.51 7.61 -0.73
CA CYS A 147 -9.21 7.55 -1.39
C CYS A 147 -9.01 6.20 -2.08
N LEU A 148 -9.28 5.12 -1.36
CA LEU A 148 -9.12 3.75 -1.85
C LEU A 148 -10.09 3.45 -3.00
N VAL A 149 -11.39 3.74 -2.84
CA VAL A 149 -12.40 3.52 -3.88
C VAL A 149 -12.06 4.31 -5.15
N TYR A 150 -11.66 5.57 -5.03
CA TYR A 150 -11.27 6.37 -6.19
C TYR A 150 -10.03 5.78 -6.88
N ALA A 151 -8.99 5.43 -6.12
CA ALA A 151 -7.76 4.87 -6.68
C ALA A 151 -8.00 3.54 -7.40
N LEU A 152 -8.85 2.67 -6.83
CA LEU A 152 -9.30 1.43 -7.46
C LEU A 152 -10.00 1.69 -8.79
N LYS A 153 -10.93 2.66 -8.84
CA LYS A 153 -11.57 3.07 -10.10
C LYS A 153 -10.56 3.52 -11.13
N GLN A 154 -9.56 4.34 -10.77
CA GLN A 154 -8.58 4.82 -11.75
C GLN A 154 -7.67 3.70 -12.27
N ALA A 155 -7.22 2.80 -11.41
CA ALA A 155 -6.31 1.71 -11.81
C ALA A 155 -6.98 0.62 -12.66
N THR A 156 -8.31 0.53 -12.61
CA THR A 156 -9.10 -0.54 -13.28
C THR A 156 -9.96 -0.04 -14.44
N LYS A 157 -9.92 1.25 -14.77
CA LYS A 157 -10.54 1.77 -16.01
C LYS A 157 -10.00 1.01 -17.23
N ALA A 158 -10.88 0.72 -18.19
CA ALA A 158 -10.51 0.18 -19.49
C ALA A 158 -9.64 1.18 -20.27
#